data_AF-A0AA42YKW8-F1
#
_entry.id   AF-A0AA42YKW8-F1
#
_cell.length_a   1.000
_cell.length_b   1.000
_cell.length_c   1.000
_cell.angle_alpha   90.00
_cell.angle_beta   90.00
_cell.angle_gamma   90.00
#
_symmetry.space_group_name_H-M   'P 1'
#
loop_
_entity.id
_entity.type
_entity.pdbx_description
1 polymer ?
#
loop_
_entity_poly.entity_id
_entity_poly.type
_entity_poly.pdbx_seq_one_letter_code
_entity_poly.pdbx_strand_id
1 'polypeptide(L)'
;AQYAFLVGIRDKLSAVHQSIRDIRRVRAQLGELEKRLGDGEDVADLRAAADALGEAMGEVEKALYQTRNKSRQDPLNFPIRLNDKLAGVASLAAIGDAAPTSQAYAVRDELTAAIDAELAKLHELWSRDLPALNEKVLAAAVPAISLAAAGSAGEAVAGAED
;
A
#
# COMPACT_ATOMS: atom_id res chain seq x y z
N ALA A 1 11.54 14.25 -27.86
CA ALA A 1 10.57 13.14 -27.84
C ALA A 1 10.91 12.11 -26.76
N GLN A 2 12.10 11.48 -26.80
CA GLN A 2 12.53 10.49 -25.80
C GLN A 2 12.46 11.00 -24.36
N TYR A 3 12.97 12.21 -24.09
CA TYR A 3 12.88 12.83 -22.75
C TYR A 3 11.45 12.89 -22.20
N ALA A 4 10.50 13.43 -22.97
CA ALA A 4 9.11 13.57 -22.54
C ALA A 4 8.45 12.21 -22.27
N PHE A 5 8.77 11.19 -23.08
CA PHE A 5 8.30 9.82 -22.88
C PHE A 5 8.78 9.24 -21.55
N LEU A 6 10.09 9.38 -21.25
CA LEU A 6 10.69 8.86 -20.03
C LEU A 6 10.21 9.62 -18.79
N VAL A 7 10.06 10.95 -18.87
CA VAL A 7 9.52 11.77 -17.78
C VAL A 7 8.08 11.37 -17.45
N GLY A 8 7.23 11.17 -18.46
CA GLY A 8 5.86 10.72 -18.22
C GLY A 8 5.77 9.37 -17.50
N ILE A 9 6.63 8.41 -17.88
CA ILE A 9 6.71 7.12 -17.17
C ILE A 9 7.23 7.31 -15.74
N ARG A 10 8.30 8.09 -15.56
CA ARG A 10 8.86 8.37 -14.22
C ARG A 10 7.79 8.93 -13.29
N ASP A 11 7.02 9.92 -13.75
CA ASP A 11 6.02 10.58 -12.92
C ASP A 11 4.89 9.62 -12.54
N LYS A 12 4.46 8.76 -13.47
CA LYS A 12 3.50 7.69 -13.19
C LYS A 12 4.04 6.69 -12.17
N LEU A 13 5.29 6.25 -12.29
CA LEU A 13 5.93 5.36 -11.31
C LEU A 13 6.05 6.03 -9.93
N SER A 14 6.39 7.32 -9.87
CA SER A 14 6.42 8.08 -8.62
C SER A 14 5.05 8.11 -7.95
N ALA A 15 3.98 8.34 -8.70
CA ALA A 15 2.61 8.30 -8.18
C ALA A 15 2.22 6.92 -7.63
N VAL A 16 2.58 5.84 -8.34
CA VAL A 16 2.37 4.46 -7.89
C VAL A 16 3.11 4.20 -6.57
N HIS A 17 4.39 4.55 -6.50
CA HIS A 17 5.18 4.33 -5.30
C HIS A 17 4.68 5.16 -4.10
N GLN A 18 4.19 6.38 -4.32
CA GLN A 18 3.58 7.17 -3.27
C GLN A 18 2.29 6.49 -2.76
N SER A 19 1.43 6.06 -3.67
CA SER A 19 0.18 5.36 -3.33
C SER A 19 0.41 4.09 -2.51
N ILE A 20 1.43 3.29 -2.87
CA ILE A 20 1.82 2.10 -2.10
C ILE A 20 2.30 2.46 -0.69
N ARG A 21 3.08 3.54 -0.53
CA ARG A 21 3.49 4.01 0.80
C ARG A 21 2.29 4.39 1.66
N ASP A 22 1.32 5.09 1.06
CA ASP A 22 0.12 5.51 1.78
C ASP A 22 -0.77 4.32 2.15
N ILE A 23 -0.97 3.35 1.25
CA ILE A 23 -1.62 2.07 1.56
C ILE A 23 -0.99 1.40 2.78
N ARG A 24 0.35 1.26 2.79
CA ARG A 24 1.05 0.59 3.89
C ARG A 24 0.91 1.35 5.20
N ARG A 25 0.91 2.68 5.17
CA ARG A 25 0.69 3.52 6.36
C ARG A 25 -0.71 3.28 6.92
N VAL A 26 -1.75 3.34 6.08
CA VAL A 26 -3.14 3.14 6.52
C VAL A 26 -3.33 1.71 7.03
N ARG A 27 -2.84 0.68 6.33
CA ARG A 27 -2.90 -0.71 6.80
C ARG A 27 -2.22 -0.91 8.16
N ALA A 28 -1.09 -0.24 8.42
CA ALA A 28 -0.45 -0.28 9.72
C ALA A 28 -1.34 0.34 10.81
N GLN A 29 -1.99 1.47 10.53
CA GLN A 29 -2.95 2.09 11.43
C GLN A 29 -4.18 1.21 11.69
N LEU A 30 -4.67 0.49 10.68
CA LEU A 30 -5.76 -0.49 10.88
C LEU A 30 -5.34 -1.62 11.82
N GLY A 31 -4.12 -2.15 11.67
CA GLY A 31 -3.58 -3.15 12.59
C GLY A 31 -3.35 -2.61 14.02
N GLU A 32 -3.07 -1.32 14.18
CA GLU A 32 -3.04 -0.68 15.50
C GLU A 32 -4.43 -0.45 16.08
N LEU A 33 -5.41 -0.11 15.25
CA LEU A 33 -6.81 0.01 15.65
C LEU A 33 -7.30 -1.34 16.20
N GLU A 34 -7.04 -2.43 15.48
CA GLU A 34 -7.46 -3.78 15.88
C GLU A 34 -6.94 -4.17 17.27
N LYS A 35 -5.71 -3.78 17.63
CA LYS A 35 -5.13 -4.02 18.96
C LYS A 35 -5.80 -3.23 20.08
N ARG A 36 -6.48 -2.12 19.76
CA ARG A 36 -7.21 -1.27 20.71
C ARG A 36 -8.68 -1.69 20.84
N LEU A 37 -9.20 -2.45 19.88
CA LEU A 37 -10.55 -2.98 19.93
C LEU A 37 -10.65 -4.04 21.03
N GLY A 38 -11.60 -3.86 21.95
CA GLY A 38 -11.96 -4.88 22.94
C GLY A 38 -12.91 -5.92 22.35
N ASP A 39 -13.76 -6.50 23.20
CA ASP A 39 -14.79 -7.47 22.79
C ASP A 39 -16.19 -6.83 22.88
N GLY A 40 -17.06 -7.12 21.90
CA GLY A 40 -18.43 -6.60 21.82
C GLY A 40 -19.02 -6.69 20.41
N GLU A 41 -20.36 -6.62 20.29
CA GLU A 41 -21.05 -6.75 18.99
C GLU A 41 -20.77 -5.54 18.07
N ASP A 42 -20.81 -4.31 18.60
CA ASP A 42 -20.43 -3.09 17.86
C ASP A 42 -18.95 -3.09 17.41
N VAL A 43 -18.10 -3.86 18.11
CA VAL A 43 -16.69 -4.01 17.78
C VAL A 43 -16.47 -5.02 16.65
N ALA A 44 -17.34 -6.03 16.53
CA ALA A 44 -17.25 -7.02 15.47
C ALA A 44 -17.51 -6.39 14.08
N ASP A 45 -18.54 -5.54 13.98
CA ASP A 45 -18.86 -4.80 12.76
C ASP A 45 -17.74 -3.83 12.36
N LEU A 46 -17.15 -3.14 13.34
CA LEU A 46 -16.02 -2.24 13.11
C LEU A 46 -14.77 -3.00 12.62
N ARG A 47 -14.47 -4.16 13.23
CA ARG A 47 -13.35 -5.01 12.80
C ARG A 47 -13.56 -5.53 11.37
N ALA A 48 -14.75 -6.02 11.06
CA ALA A 48 -15.09 -6.48 9.71
C ALA A 48 -14.94 -5.36 8.66
N ALA A 49 -15.36 -4.14 8.99
CA ALA A 49 -15.18 -2.98 8.11
C ALA A 49 -13.69 -2.61 7.91
N ALA A 50 -12.90 -2.65 8.99
CA ALA A 50 -11.45 -2.39 8.92
C ALA A 50 -10.73 -3.45 8.08
N ASP A 51 -11.07 -4.74 8.25
CA ASP A 51 -10.49 -5.85 7.49
C ASP A 51 -10.85 -5.74 6.01
N ALA A 52 -12.11 -5.45 5.69
CA ALA A 52 -12.56 -5.27 4.31
C ALA A 52 -11.81 -4.13 3.60
N LEU A 53 -11.64 -2.98 4.28
CA LEU A 53 -10.85 -1.86 3.76
C LEU A 53 -9.37 -2.26 3.59
N GLY A 54 -8.82 -2.96 4.59
CA GLY A 54 -7.48 -3.54 4.59
C GLY A 54 -7.23 -4.38 3.33
N GLU A 55 -8.08 -5.36 3.08
CA GLU A 55 -7.99 -6.27 1.94
C GLU A 55 -8.19 -5.54 0.61
N ALA A 56 -9.15 -4.62 0.50
CA ALA A 56 -9.37 -3.85 -0.72
C ALA A 56 -8.12 -3.05 -1.13
N MET A 57 -7.46 -2.38 -0.17
CA MET A 57 -6.17 -1.72 -0.42
C MET A 57 -5.06 -2.72 -0.78
N GLY A 58 -5.09 -3.91 -0.17
CA GLY A 58 -4.12 -4.97 -0.44
C GLY A 58 -4.20 -5.49 -1.87
N GLU A 59 -5.40 -5.65 -2.42
CA GLU A 59 -5.60 -6.05 -3.81
C GLU A 59 -5.07 -5.00 -4.78
N VAL A 60 -5.31 -3.71 -4.51
CA VAL A 60 -4.71 -2.61 -5.28
C VAL A 60 -3.18 -2.66 -5.21
N GLU A 61 -2.59 -2.82 -4.02
CA GLU A 61 -1.14 -2.94 -3.87
C GLU A 61 -0.59 -4.13 -4.66
N LYS A 62 -1.22 -5.30 -4.59
CA LYS A 62 -0.80 -6.52 -5.30
C LYS A 62 -0.92 -6.38 -6.82
N ALA A 63 -1.87 -5.58 -7.32
CA ALA A 63 -2.01 -5.29 -8.74
C ALA A 63 -0.90 -4.34 -9.23
N LEU A 64 -0.58 -3.32 -8.43
CA LEU A 64 0.45 -2.33 -8.73
C LEU A 64 1.87 -2.85 -8.54
N TYR A 65 2.12 -3.65 -7.50
CA TYR A 65 3.45 -4.07 -7.04
C TYR A 65 3.49 -5.54 -6.57
N GLN A 66 4.60 -6.22 -6.83
CA GLN A 66 4.80 -7.60 -6.38
C GLN A 66 5.24 -7.64 -4.91
N THR A 67 4.29 -7.79 -3.99
CA THR A 67 4.53 -7.79 -2.53
C THR A 67 5.33 -9.00 -2.02
N ARG A 68 5.40 -10.09 -2.81
CA ARG A 68 6.11 -11.32 -2.43
C ARG A 68 7.61 -11.30 -2.74
N ASN A 69 8.10 -10.31 -3.49
CA ASN A 69 9.52 -10.20 -3.82
C ASN A 69 10.33 -9.78 -2.57
N LYS A 70 11.10 -10.71 -2.03
CA LYS A 70 12.07 -10.55 -0.94
C LYS A 70 13.53 -10.66 -1.41
N SER A 71 13.77 -11.23 -2.60
CA SER A 71 15.07 -11.48 -3.20
C SER A 71 15.10 -11.13 -4.70
N ARG A 72 16.31 -10.91 -5.25
CA ARG A 72 16.53 -10.61 -6.68
C ARG A 72 16.14 -11.75 -7.63
N GLN A 73 16.05 -12.98 -7.13
CA GLN A 73 15.63 -14.15 -7.93
C GLN A 73 14.12 -14.41 -7.88
N ASP A 74 13.38 -13.74 -7.00
CA ASP A 74 11.94 -13.92 -6.84
C ASP A 74 11.10 -13.58 -8.09
N PRO A 75 11.51 -12.66 -8.98
CA PRO A 75 10.82 -12.46 -10.27
C PRO A 75 10.74 -13.71 -11.15
N LEU A 76 11.59 -14.72 -10.92
CA LEU A 76 11.52 -16.02 -11.62
C LEU A 76 10.33 -16.87 -11.14
N ASN A 77 9.86 -16.65 -9.90
CA ASN A 77 8.78 -17.42 -9.28
C ASN A 77 7.48 -16.62 -9.13
N PHE A 78 7.56 -15.28 -9.10
CA PHE A 78 6.40 -14.40 -8.95
C PHE A 78 6.34 -13.39 -10.10
N PRO A 79 5.28 -13.43 -10.93
CA PRO A 79 5.15 -12.53 -12.06
C PRO A 79 5.26 -11.05 -11.65
N ILE A 80 5.95 -10.28 -12.49
CA ILE A 80 6.07 -8.82 -12.33
C ILE A 80 4.71 -8.12 -12.48
N ARG A 81 4.55 -6.99 -11.80
CA ARG A 81 3.29 -6.22 -11.74
C ARG A 81 3.39 -4.93 -12.56
N LEU A 82 2.32 -4.13 -12.56
CA LEU A 82 2.17 -2.98 -13.46
C LEU A 82 3.34 -1.99 -13.36
N ASN A 83 3.84 -1.71 -12.15
CA ASN A 83 4.95 -0.79 -11.96
C ASN A 83 6.24 -1.27 -12.66
N ASP A 84 6.56 -2.56 -12.52
CA ASP A 84 7.80 -3.14 -13.04
C ASP A 84 7.73 -3.30 -14.56
N LYS A 85 6.55 -3.70 -15.08
CA LYS A 85 6.29 -3.70 -16.53
C LYS A 85 6.51 -2.33 -17.16
N LEU A 86 5.98 -1.27 -16.53
CA LEU A 86 6.13 0.10 -17.02
C LEU A 86 7.59 0.58 -16.94
N ALA A 87 8.31 0.23 -15.86
CA ALA A 87 9.74 0.49 -15.73
C ALA A 87 10.57 -0.22 -16.80
N GLY A 88 10.19 -1.44 -17.19
CA GLY A 88 10.80 -2.17 -18.30
C GLY A 88 10.67 -1.43 -19.63
N VAL A 89 9.49 -0.86 -19.92
CA VAL A 89 9.27 -0.04 -21.12
C VAL A 89 10.17 1.19 -21.13
N ALA A 90 10.30 1.90 -20.00
CA ALA A 90 11.21 3.03 -19.89
C ALA A 90 12.68 2.62 -20.10
N SER A 91 13.09 1.48 -19.52
CA SER A 91 14.46 0.98 -19.63
C SER A 91 14.83 0.67 -21.09
N LEU A 92 13.91 0.06 -21.85
CA LEU A 92 14.13 -0.22 -23.27
C LEU A 92 14.13 1.06 -24.11
N ALA A 93 13.25 2.01 -23.83
CA ALA A 93 13.16 3.27 -24.56
C ALA A 93 14.34 4.22 -24.28
N ALA A 94 15.07 4.01 -23.18
CA ALA A 94 16.27 4.76 -22.84
C ALA A 94 17.54 4.26 -23.57
N ILE A 95 17.47 3.16 -24.32
CA ILE A 95 18.62 2.62 -25.05
C ILE A 95 18.86 3.46 -26.31
N GLY A 96 20.02 4.11 -26.37
CA GLY A 96 20.45 4.93 -27.51
C GLY A 96 19.70 6.27 -27.61
N ASP A 97 19.99 7.02 -28.68
CA ASP A 97 19.48 8.39 -28.87
C ASP A 97 18.25 8.48 -29.79
N ALA A 98 17.69 7.32 -30.17
CA ALA A 98 16.53 7.24 -31.04
C ALA A 98 15.23 7.61 -30.30
N ALA A 99 14.25 8.14 -31.03
CA ALA A 99 12.91 8.34 -30.47
C ALA A 99 12.24 6.99 -30.13
N PRO A 100 11.38 6.92 -29.09
CA PRO A 100 10.64 5.71 -28.77
C PRO A 100 9.77 5.24 -29.94
N THR A 101 9.67 3.93 -30.12
CA THR A 101 8.88 3.33 -31.21
C THR A 101 7.38 3.50 -30.95
N SER A 102 6.57 3.42 -32.01
CA SER A 102 5.10 3.46 -31.88
C SER A 102 4.55 2.37 -30.94
N GLN A 103 5.19 1.21 -30.90
CA GLN A 103 4.85 0.10 -30.02
C GLN A 103 5.17 0.44 -28.56
N ALA A 104 6.28 1.13 -28.29
CA ALA A 104 6.61 1.58 -26.94
C ALA A 104 5.57 2.58 -26.39
N TYR A 105 5.05 3.47 -27.25
CA TYR A 105 3.92 4.35 -26.89
C TYR A 105 2.65 3.57 -26.59
N ALA A 106 2.27 2.63 -27.47
CA ALA A 106 1.07 1.82 -27.26
C ALA A 106 1.10 1.04 -25.94
N VAL A 107 2.22 0.35 -25.64
CA VAL A 107 2.37 -0.41 -24.40
C VAL A 107 2.42 0.50 -23.18
N ARG A 108 3.10 1.67 -23.25
CA ARG A 108 3.08 2.66 -22.17
C ARG A 108 1.66 3.10 -21.85
N ASP A 109 0.86 3.40 -22.88
CA ASP A 109 -0.48 3.93 -22.71
C ASP A 109 -1.43 2.89 -22.13
N GLU A 110 -1.34 1.63 -22.58
CA GLU A 110 -2.07 0.51 -22.00
C GLU A 110 -1.73 0.31 -20.51
N LEU A 111 -0.43 0.25 -20.17
CA LEU A 111 0.01 0.07 -18.79
C LEU A 111 -0.37 1.27 -17.91
N THR A 112 -0.30 2.48 -18.44
CA THR A 112 -0.69 3.70 -17.73
C THR A 112 -2.19 3.71 -17.44
N ALA A 113 -3.02 3.34 -18.41
CA ALA A 113 -4.46 3.22 -18.22
C ALA A 113 -4.82 2.16 -17.17
N ALA A 114 -4.13 1.00 -17.18
CA ALA A 114 -4.32 -0.03 -16.16
C ALA A 114 -3.92 0.46 -14.76
N ILE A 115 -2.81 1.19 -14.64
CA ILE A 115 -2.40 1.83 -13.39
C ILE A 115 -3.44 2.84 -12.91
N ASP A 116 -3.93 3.69 -13.82
CA ASP A 116 -4.91 4.72 -13.48
C ASP A 116 -6.24 4.12 -13.00
N ALA A 117 -6.65 2.97 -13.55
CA ALA A 117 -7.80 2.23 -13.04
C ALA A 117 -7.60 1.75 -11.58
N GLU A 118 -6.42 1.24 -11.23
CA GLU A 118 -6.13 0.83 -9.85
C GLU A 118 -6.01 2.04 -8.89
N LEU A 119 -5.43 3.15 -9.35
CA LEU A 119 -5.37 4.39 -8.57
C LEU A 119 -6.75 5.01 -8.37
N ALA A 120 -7.65 4.91 -9.34
CA ALA A 120 -9.03 5.35 -9.20
C ALA A 120 -9.76 4.52 -8.14
N LYS A 121 -9.61 3.19 -8.11
CA LYS A 121 -10.16 2.36 -7.04
C LYS A 121 -9.63 2.79 -5.67
N LEU A 122 -8.33 3.04 -5.56
CA LEU A 122 -7.72 3.53 -4.31
C LEU A 122 -8.31 4.87 -3.88
N HIS A 123 -8.53 5.78 -4.82
CA HIS A 123 -9.15 7.07 -4.54
C HIS A 123 -10.58 6.92 -3.97
N GLU A 124 -11.37 5.98 -4.48
CA GLU A 124 -12.69 5.67 -3.92
C GLU A 124 -12.58 5.14 -2.48
N LEU A 125 -11.61 4.26 -2.20
CA LEU A 125 -11.34 3.78 -0.84
C LEU A 125 -11.01 4.96 0.11
N TRP A 126 -10.23 5.94 -0.37
CA TRP A 126 -9.82 7.12 0.42
C TRP A 126 -10.92 8.14 0.63
N SER A 127 -11.76 8.35 -0.37
CA SER A 127 -12.79 9.40 -0.33
C SER A 127 -14.09 8.93 0.31
N ARG A 128 -14.35 7.62 0.33
CA ARG A 128 -15.60 7.06 0.84
C ARG A 128 -15.38 6.12 2.03
N ASP A 129 -14.61 5.07 1.84
CA ASP A 129 -14.57 3.96 2.80
C ASP A 129 -13.73 4.29 4.05
N LEU A 130 -12.60 4.99 3.87
CA LEU A 130 -11.76 5.43 4.99
C LEU A 130 -12.47 6.47 5.90
N PRO A 131 -13.13 7.53 5.38
CA PRO A 131 -13.94 8.42 6.22
C PRO A 131 -15.08 7.69 6.93
N ALA A 132 -15.80 6.81 6.24
CA ALA A 132 -16.87 6.02 6.85
C ALA A 132 -16.37 5.13 7.99
N LEU A 133 -15.17 4.54 7.85
CA LEU A 133 -14.53 3.80 8.94
C LEU A 133 -14.19 4.73 10.11
N ASN A 134 -13.63 5.91 9.85
CA ASN A 134 -13.30 6.87 10.90
C ASN A 134 -14.55 7.28 11.71
N GLU A 135 -15.69 7.50 11.05
CA GLU A 135 -16.97 7.78 11.73
C GLU A 135 -17.42 6.62 12.63
N LYS A 136 -17.29 5.38 12.17
CA LYS A 136 -17.59 4.18 12.97
C LYS A 136 -16.67 4.06 14.19
N VAL A 137 -15.37 4.33 14.04
CA VAL A 137 -14.40 4.32 15.15
C VAL A 137 -14.80 5.34 16.21
N LEU A 138 -15.22 6.54 15.81
CA LEU A 138 -15.68 7.58 16.72
C LEU A 138 -16.98 7.18 17.44
N ALA A 139 -17.94 6.61 16.72
CA ALA A 139 -19.20 6.13 17.29
C ALA A 139 -19.00 4.99 18.30
N ALA A 140 -18.04 4.10 18.05
CA ALA A 140 -17.66 3.02 18.96
C ALA A 140 -16.84 3.49 20.19
N ALA A 141 -16.59 4.81 20.32
CA ALA A 141 -15.85 5.41 21.43
C ALA A 141 -14.47 4.77 21.68
N VAL A 142 -13.80 4.32 20.62
CA VAL A 142 -12.47 3.69 20.73
C VAL A 142 -11.47 4.73 21.28
N PRO A 143 -10.69 4.41 22.33
CA PRO A 143 -9.72 5.35 22.88
C PRO A 143 -8.69 5.80 21.84
N ALA A 144 -8.63 7.11 21.59
CA ALA A 144 -7.69 7.70 20.63
C ALA A 144 -6.22 7.52 21.08
N ILE A 145 -5.99 7.53 22.39
CA ILE A 145 -4.69 7.32 23.04
C ILE A 145 -4.87 6.19 24.05
N SER A 146 -4.09 5.13 23.92
CA SER A 146 -4.02 4.04 24.89
C SER A 146 -2.59 3.88 25.41
N LEU A 147 -2.46 3.53 26.70
CA LEU A 147 -1.20 3.06 27.28
C LEU A 147 -0.96 1.62 26.79
N ALA A 148 -0.57 1.45 25.53
CA ALA A 148 -0.03 0.16 25.10
C ALA A 148 1.33 -0.03 25.80
N ALA A 149 1.39 -1.02 26.69
CA ALA A 149 2.46 -1.24 27.66
C ALA A 149 3.87 -1.16 27.06
N ALA A 150 4.69 -0.27 27.62
CA ALA A 150 6.13 -0.47 27.62
C ALA A 150 6.40 -1.84 28.27
N GLY A 151 7.21 -2.67 27.61
CA GLY A 151 7.45 -4.05 28.03
C GLY A 151 7.71 -4.18 29.52
N SER A 152 7.12 -5.23 30.11
CA SER A 152 7.45 -5.72 31.44
C SER A 152 8.94 -6.06 31.51
N ALA A 153 9.76 -5.08 31.86
CA ALA A 153 11.15 -5.24 32.25
C ALA A 153 11.35 -4.41 33.50
N GLY A 154 10.88 -4.95 34.63
CA GLY A 154 10.93 -4.22 35.88
C GLY A 154 10.33 -4.96 37.06
N GLU A 155 10.68 -6.23 37.26
CA GLU A 155 10.56 -6.82 38.60
C GLU A 155 11.54 -7.99 38.78
N ALA A 156 12.75 -7.67 39.27
CA ALA A 156 13.57 -8.52 40.13
C ALA A 156 14.81 -7.74 40.60
N VAL A 157 14.63 -6.83 41.56
CA VAL A 157 15.71 -6.39 42.46
C VAL A 157 15.16 -6.35 43.88
N ALA A 158 15.64 -7.27 44.73
CA ALA A 158 15.76 -7.28 46.21
C ALA A 158 15.48 -8.70 46.73
N GLY A 159 16.28 -9.38 47.55
CA GLY A 159 17.54 -9.12 48.28
C GLY A 159 18.32 -10.45 48.40
N ALA A 160 19.65 -10.52 48.58
CA ALA A 160 20.47 -10.07 49.71
C ALA A 160 20.12 -10.75 51.06
N GLU A 161 21.10 -11.54 51.58
CA GLU A 161 21.30 -12.03 52.97
C GLU A 161 20.40 -13.24 53.35
N ASP A 162 20.87 -14.44 53.72
CA ASP A 162 22.02 -14.93 54.53
C ASP A 162 22.76 -16.14 53.89
#